data_AF-A0A533UHF1-F1
#
_entry.id   AF-A0A533UHF1-F1
#
_cell.length_a   1.000
_cell.length_b   1.000
_cell.length_c   1.000
_cell.angle_alpha   90.00
_cell.angle_beta   90.00
_cell.angle_gamma   90.00
#
_symmetry.space_group_name_H-M   'P 1'
#
loop_
_entity.id
_entity.type
_entity.pdbx_description
1 polymer ?
#
loop_
_entity_poly.entity_id
_entity_poly.type
_entity_poly.pdbx_seq_one_letter_code
_entity_poly.pdbx_strand_id
1 'polypeptide(L)'
;MNKYILLITIFAVAAVILSIPLLADQYANAGMIKKIQFTQTLTSSQDPGQGHENEQMAFILSPNNGTLYSGSLTFTASAPVQIVILHQIEKSDARGQPTWTVDGNTIFAETVVDLGTNAGSYDFTGAAIGLHSTDSATITATVSVDGWIRGQTPEAMQHYTGSTVTETSLKLSSASVPAKIPLHLGFFNGSPVYYIITDTNDKKSVNMISEKQKWKVESAPTLTNLPKGTLGKVYFFHNGITGNGTDGFQNDVFSNTPAQKDQYTPLRTIIDVTWNIGKVPEILDSEKKILNANMTGKVRLTNTNIIMNMPQIMWPGGQMSVREDKDLEQKPFEGGQILDINTNNMAVTLIAHRGWGPDGRTIYYIITDSTTEGPAKMMGVTNTPSLISLSTAFIDLYQFTNGLKGPGLFGFQPGISSASGGDDTYGPLCKISLVSWNDPTQATLLENMKDINTKKSAGDITVESARVLDTGYLLDCPFVDPFQ
;
A
#
# COMPACT_ATOMS: atom_id res chain seq x y z
N MET A 1 49.72 -61.57 -36.60
CA MET A 1 49.32 -61.86 -38.00
C MET A 1 47.81 -61.70 -38.08
N ASN A 2 47.29 -60.76 -38.87
CA ASN A 2 45.86 -60.42 -39.03
C ASN A 2 45.09 -59.98 -37.74
N LYS A 3 43.86 -59.46 -37.80
CA LYS A 3 43.28 -58.30 -38.56
C LYS A 3 41.78 -58.17 -38.19
N TYR A 4 41.36 -57.08 -37.50
CA TYR A 4 39.95 -56.72 -37.16
C TYR A 4 39.21 -57.79 -36.30
N ILE A 5 38.07 -57.60 -35.61
CA ILE A 5 36.91 -56.66 -35.57
C ILE A 5 36.62 -56.44 -34.04
N LEU A 6 36.40 -55.27 -33.41
CA LEU A 6 35.55 -54.07 -33.60
C LEU A 6 34.18 -54.11 -32.85
N LEU A 7 34.12 -53.39 -31.72
CA LEU A 7 32.97 -52.72 -31.03
C LEU A 7 31.91 -53.47 -30.19
N ILE A 8 31.73 -52.98 -28.93
CA ILE A 8 30.49 -52.85 -28.09
C ILE A 8 29.80 -54.20 -27.70
N THR A 9 29.26 -54.47 -26.50
CA THR A 9 28.89 -53.77 -25.24
C THR A 9 29.42 -54.64 -24.04
N ILE A 10 29.32 -54.37 -22.73
CA ILE A 10 28.79 -53.29 -21.85
C ILE A 10 29.82 -53.09 -20.70
N PHE A 11 29.75 -51.99 -19.95
CA PHE A 11 30.34 -51.89 -18.60
C PHE A 11 29.24 -51.66 -17.56
N ALA A 12 29.04 -52.61 -16.64
CA ALA A 12 27.99 -52.55 -15.63
C ALA A 12 28.43 -51.72 -14.41
N VAL A 13 28.37 -50.38 -14.53
CA VAL A 13 28.52 -49.48 -13.38
C VAL A 13 27.17 -49.35 -12.68
N ALA A 14 27.03 -50.00 -11.53
CA ALA A 14 25.86 -49.85 -10.67
C ALA A 14 25.87 -48.46 -10.03
N ALA A 15 25.27 -47.48 -10.71
CA ALA A 15 25.02 -46.14 -10.18
C ALA A 15 23.94 -46.20 -9.08
N VAL A 16 24.34 -46.62 -7.87
CA VAL A 16 23.51 -46.53 -6.68
C VAL A 16 23.34 -45.05 -6.35
N ILE A 17 22.24 -44.46 -6.83
CA ILE A 17 21.81 -43.12 -6.43
C ILE A 17 21.35 -43.21 -4.97
N LEU A 18 22.30 -43.05 -4.05
CA LEU A 18 22.02 -42.72 -2.66
C LEU A 18 21.44 -41.32 -2.61
N SER A 19 20.13 -41.22 -2.83
CA SER A 19 19.35 -40.04 -2.49
C SER A 19 19.34 -39.91 -0.97
N ILE A 20 20.37 -39.28 -0.41
CA ILE A 20 20.37 -38.82 0.98
C ILE A 20 19.31 -37.71 1.05
N PRO A 21 18.18 -37.89 1.75
CA PRO A 21 17.30 -36.77 2.01
C PRO A 21 18.04 -35.82 2.96
N LEU A 22 18.21 -34.55 2.57
CA LEU A 22 18.61 -33.51 3.52
C LEU A 22 17.41 -33.23 4.44
N LEU A 23 17.27 -34.05 5.49
CA LEU A 23 16.28 -33.88 6.56
C LEU A 23 16.66 -32.74 7.53
N ALA A 24 17.75 -32.01 7.26
CA ALA A 24 18.34 -31.01 8.15
C ALA A 24 17.33 -29.91 8.54
N ASP A 25 16.53 -29.43 7.59
CA ASP A 25 15.58 -28.32 7.78
C ASP A 25 14.14 -28.78 8.06
N GLN A 26 13.89 -30.08 8.32
CA GLN A 26 12.56 -30.54 8.74
C GLN A 26 12.21 -30.16 10.19
N TYR A 27 13.18 -29.68 10.97
CA TYR A 27 12.99 -29.29 12.36
C TYR A 27 12.63 -27.81 12.52
N ALA A 28 11.45 -27.43 12.01
CA ALA A 28 10.85 -26.14 12.34
C ALA A 28 10.58 -26.05 13.85
N ASN A 29 11.09 -24.99 14.50
CA ASN A 29 10.78 -24.71 15.90
C ASN A 29 9.27 -24.39 16.03
N ALA A 30 8.56 -25.07 16.92
CA ALA A 30 7.10 -25.02 16.97
C ALA A 30 6.60 -23.66 17.50
N GLY A 31 6.36 -22.73 16.58
CA GLY A 31 5.67 -21.47 16.86
C GLY A 31 4.25 -21.69 17.43
N MET A 32 3.65 -20.62 17.97
CA MET A 32 2.38 -20.71 18.71
C MET A 32 1.30 -21.44 17.90
N ILE A 33 0.82 -22.56 18.44
CA ILE A 33 -0.29 -23.32 17.86
C ILE A 33 -1.60 -22.70 18.37
N LYS A 34 -2.36 -22.05 17.48
CA LYS A 34 -3.70 -21.52 17.76
C LYS A 34 -4.75 -22.38 17.06
N LYS A 35 -5.88 -22.69 17.73
CA LYS A 35 -7.04 -23.27 17.05
C LYS A 35 -7.74 -22.18 16.24
N ILE A 36 -8.20 -22.50 15.04
CA ILE A 36 -9.18 -21.73 14.27
C ILE A 36 -10.45 -22.55 14.12
N GLN A 37 -11.59 -21.95 14.45
CA GLN A 37 -12.90 -22.56 14.23
C GLN A 37 -13.93 -21.46 14.01
N PHE A 38 -14.53 -21.41 12.82
CA PHE A 38 -15.53 -20.40 12.46
C PHE A 38 -16.50 -20.90 11.40
N THR A 39 -17.57 -20.13 11.18
CA THR A 39 -18.46 -20.25 10.02
C THR A 39 -18.90 -18.85 9.62
N GLN A 40 -18.74 -18.50 8.35
CA GLN A 40 -18.98 -17.15 7.85
C GLN A 40 -19.45 -17.17 6.39
N THR A 41 -19.99 -16.06 5.90
CA THR A 41 -20.22 -15.84 4.47
C THR A 41 -19.21 -14.82 3.94
N LEU A 42 -18.70 -15.08 2.75
CA LEU A 42 -17.67 -14.29 2.07
C LEU A 42 -18.02 -14.15 0.58
N THR A 43 -17.58 -13.05 -0.03
CA THR A 43 -17.77 -12.74 -1.45
C THR A 43 -16.38 -12.50 -2.04
N SER A 44 -16.15 -12.93 -3.28
CA SER A 44 -14.86 -12.72 -3.93
C SER A 44 -14.58 -11.25 -4.22
N SER A 45 -13.29 -10.93 -4.29
CA SER A 45 -12.77 -9.77 -5.01
C SER A 45 -12.04 -10.24 -6.27
N GLN A 46 -11.56 -9.29 -7.07
CA GLN A 46 -10.46 -9.56 -8.00
C GLN A 46 -9.32 -10.29 -7.27
N ASP A 47 -8.69 -11.28 -7.92
CA ASP A 47 -7.52 -11.93 -7.36
C ASP A 47 -6.33 -10.95 -7.33
N PRO A 48 -5.67 -10.72 -6.17
CA PRO A 48 -4.51 -9.83 -6.06
C PRO A 48 -3.19 -10.44 -6.60
N GLY A 49 -3.22 -11.68 -7.11
CA GLY A 49 -2.11 -12.35 -7.76
C GLY A 49 -1.76 -11.78 -9.13
N GLN A 50 -0.46 -11.61 -9.40
CA GLN A 50 0.04 -11.12 -10.68
C GLN A 50 -0.25 -12.13 -11.80
N GLY A 51 -1.04 -11.74 -12.81
CA GLY A 51 -1.50 -12.60 -13.91
C GLY A 51 -2.97 -13.03 -13.80
N HIS A 52 -3.61 -12.84 -12.63
CA HIS A 52 -4.99 -13.24 -12.35
C HIS A 52 -5.97 -12.05 -12.39
N GLU A 53 -5.61 -10.92 -13.03
CA GLU A 53 -6.36 -9.66 -12.95
C GLU A 53 -7.80 -9.70 -13.51
N ASN A 54 -8.22 -10.76 -14.21
CA ASN A 54 -9.60 -10.95 -14.70
C ASN A 54 -10.39 -11.98 -13.88
N GLU A 55 -9.77 -12.59 -12.88
CA GLU A 55 -10.31 -13.72 -12.12
C GLU A 55 -10.79 -13.27 -10.73
N GLN A 56 -11.44 -14.17 -9.99
CA GLN A 56 -12.11 -13.89 -8.73
C GLN A 56 -11.61 -14.82 -7.62
N MET A 57 -11.12 -14.24 -6.53
CA MET A 57 -10.60 -14.97 -5.37
C MET A 57 -11.34 -14.56 -4.10
N ALA A 58 -11.70 -15.55 -3.29
CA ALA A 58 -12.30 -15.39 -1.98
C ALA A 58 -11.47 -16.17 -0.95
N PHE A 59 -10.45 -15.52 -0.39
CA PHE A 59 -9.57 -16.13 0.61
C PHE A 59 -10.36 -16.51 1.88
N ILE A 60 -10.16 -17.74 2.34
CA ILE A 60 -10.73 -18.31 3.57
C ILE A 60 -9.68 -18.36 4.69
N LEU A 61 -8.40 -18.45 4.34
CA LEU A 61 -7.27 -18.08 5.19
C LEU A 61 -6.23 -17.42 4.25
N SER A 62 -5.87 -16.18 4.53
CA SER A 62 -5.01 -15.35 3.68
C SER A 62 -3.53 -15.79 3.76
N PRO A 63 -2.73 -15.63 2.69
CA PRO A 63 -1.29 -15.87 2.74
C PRO A 63 -0.60 -14.98 3.77
N ASN A 64 0.28 -15.57 4.60
CA ASN A 64 1.10 -14.84 5.57
C ASN A 64 2.48 -15.49 5.78
N ASN A 65 3.51 -14.71 6.13
CA ASN A 65 4.90 -15.17 6.04
C ASN A 65 5.24 -16.16 7.17
N GLY A 66 5.78 -17.33 6.80
CA GLY A 66 6.12 -18.39 7.76
C GLY A 66 4.92 -18.89 8.58
N THR A 67 3.69 -18.68 8.09
CA THR A 67 2.45 -19.16 8.71
C THR A 67 1.96 -20.40 7.96
N LEU A 68 1.54 -21.43 8.68
CA LEU A 68 0.99 -22.66 8.12
C LEU A 68 -0.36 -22.98 8.76
N TYR A 69 -1.38 -23.15 7.92
CA TYR A 69 -2.70 -23.62 8.30
C TYR A 69 -2.83 -25.12 8.02
N SER A 70 -3.60 -25.83 8.83
CA SER A 70 -3.91 -27.24 8.64
C SER A 70 -5.25 -27.58 9.29
N GLY A 71 -6.19 -28.17 8.55
CA GLY A 71 -7.54 -28.45 9.03
C GLY A 71 -8.50 -28.85 7.91
N SER A 72 -9.80 -28.75 8.19
CA SER A 72 -10.86 -29.01 7.22
C SER A 72 -11.60 -27.73 6.83
N LEU A 73 -11.94 -27.64 5.55
CA LEU A 73 -12.86 -26.68 4.96
C LEU A 73 -14.17 -27.40 4.64
N THR A 74 -15.31 -26.74 4.85
CA THR A 74 -16.60 -27.09 4.24
C THR A 74 -17.22 -25.81 3.67
N PHE A 75 -17.82 -25.87 2.48
CA PHE A 75 -18.34 -24.68 1.81
C PHE A 75 -19.60 -24.93 0.98
N THR A 76 -20.33 -23.85 0.69
CA THR A 76 -21.42 -23.80 -0.31
C THR A 76 -21.44 -22.40 -0.93
N ALA A 77 -21.45 -22.33 -2.25
CA ALA A 77 -21.23 -21.14 -3.07
C ALA A 77 -22.35 -20.90 -4.09
N SER A 78 -22.45 -19.67 -4.60
CA SER A 78 -23.43 -19.23 -5.60
C SER A 78 -23.20 -19.79 -7.01
N ALA A 79 -21.98 -20.25 -7.29
CA ALA A 79 -21.53 -20.83 -8.56
C ALA A 79 -20.50 -21.94 -8.29
N PRO A 80 -20.17 -22.81 -9.27
CA PRO A 80 -19.04 -23.73 -9.14
C PRO A 80 -17.73 -22.99 -8.88
N VAL A 81 -16.85 -23.59 -8.08
CA VAL A 81 -15.58 -22.96 -7.66
C VAL A 81 -14.44 -23.97 -7.60
N GLN A 82 -13.23 -23.47 -7.75
CA GLN A 82 -11.99 -24.20 -7.49
C GLN A 82 -11.53 -23.88 -6.06
N ILE A 83 -10.95 -24.86 -5.36
CA ILE A 83 -10.23 -24.58 -4.10
C ILE A 83 -8.78 -24.29 -4.46
N VAL A 84 -8.26 -23.14 -4.05
CA VAL A 84 -6.84 -22.79 -4.20
C VAL A 84 -6.16 -22.87 -2.85
N ILE A 85 -5.06 -23.63 -2.78
CA ILE A 85 -4.20 -23.76 -1.59
C ILE A 85 -2.81 -23.26 -1.97
N LEU A 86 -2.32 -22.25 -1.25
CA LEU A 86 -1.01 -21.64 -1.50
C LEU A 86 0.02 -22.19 -0.51
N HIS A 87 1.22 -22.52 -0.98
CA HIS A 87 2.33 -23.00 -0.16
C HIS A 87 3.53 -22.08 -0.34
N GLN A 88 3.94 -21.34 0.68
CA GLN A 88 5.11 -20.46 0.57
C GLN A 88 6.37 -21.27 0.25
N ILE A 89 7.14 -20.85 -0.76
CA ILE A 89 8.37 -21.50 -1.19
C ILE A 89 9.49 -20.47 -1.42
N GLU A 90 10.73 -20.95 -1.34
CA GLU A 90 11.87 -20.16 -1.79
C GLU A 90 11.85 -19.96 -3.31
N LYS A 91 12.32 -18.80 -3.77
CA LYS A 91 12.33 -18.45 -5.20
C LYS A 91 13.23 -19.36 -6.06
N SER A 92 14.16 -20.08 -5.43
CA SER A 92 14.96 -21.15 -6.05
C SER A 92 14.21 -22.45 -6.33
N ASP A 93 13.04 -22.64 -5.71
CA ASP A 93 12.27 -23.88 -5.74
C ASP A 93 10.99 -23.76 -6.59
N ALA A 94 10.74 -22.58 -7.17
CA ALA A 94 9.86 -22.37 -8.31
C ALA A 94 10.50 -23.00 -9.58
N ARG A 95 10.16 -24.25 -9.88
CA ARG A 95 10.79 -25.09 -10.90
C ARG A 95 9.78 -25.68 -11.90
N GLY A 96 8.79 -24.88 -12.29
CA GLY A 96 7.81 -25.19 -13.33
C GLY A 96 6.44 -25.64 -12.83
N GLN A 97 6.23 -25.75 -11.52
CA GLN A 97 4.88 -25.78 -10.93
C GLN A 97 4.19 -24.41 -11.07
N PRO A 98 2.84 -24.35 -11.04
CA PRO A 98 2.10 -23.09 -10.89
C PRO A 98 2.56 -22.30 -9.65
N THR A 99 2.67 -20.98 -9.79
CA THR A 99 3.10 -20.09 -8.70
C THR A 99 2.30 -18.80 -8.67
N TRP A 100 1.83 -18.44 -7.48
CA TRP A 100 1.06 -17.23 -7.21
C TRP A 100 1.91 -16.25 -6.38
N THR A 101 1.76 -14.95 -6.63
CA THR A 101 2.49 -13.87 -5.92
C THR A 101 1.79 -12.52 -6.07
N VAL A 102 1.83 -11.69 -5.03
CA VAL A 102 1.31 -10.30 -5.04
C VAL A 102 2.43 -9.29 -5.35
N ASP A 103 3.64 -9.56 -4.85
CA ASP A 103 4.78 -8.65 -4.82
C ASP A 103 5.92 -9.05 -5.78
N GLY A 104 5.83 -10.21 -6.43
CA GLY A 104 6.88 -10.77 -7.29
C GLY A 104 8.11 -11.27 -6.53
N ASN A 105 8.11 -11.21 -5.19
CA ASN A 105 9.23 -11.53 -4.31
C ASN A 105 8.90 -12.72 -3.41
N THR A 106 7.76 -12.65 -2.72
CA THR A 106 7.17 -13.75 -1.95
C THR A 106 6.45 -14.69 -2.91
N ILE A 107 7.00 -15.89 -3.09
CA ILE A 107 6.47 -16.88 -4.02
C ILE A 107 5.69 -17.95 -3.26
N PHE A 108 4.50 -18.26 -3.76
CA PHE A 108 3.71 -19.40 -3.32
C PHE A 108 3.60 -20.42 -4.45
N ALA A 109 3.89 -21.70 -4.19
CA ALA A 109 3.46 -22.78 -5.05
C ALA A 109 1.95 -22.95 -4.91
N GLU A 110 1.25 -22.91 -6.05
CA GLU A 110 -0.21 -22.95 -6.10
C GLU A 110 -0.69 -24.38 -6.30
N THR A 111 -1.74 -24.76 -5.56
CA THR A 111 -2.47 -26.02 -5.73
C THR A 111 -3.93 -25.70 -6.00
N VAL A 112 -4.35 -25.83 -7.26
CA VAL A 112 -5.73 -25.65 -7.70
C VAL A 112 -6.44 -27.01 -7.68
N VAL A 113 -7.57 -27.10 -6.99
CA VAL A 113 -8.43 -28.28 -6.91
C VAL A 113 -9.79 -27.92 -7.50
N ASP A 114 -10.01 -28.29 -8.75
CA ASP A 114 -11.32 -28.18 -9.39
C ASP A 114 -12.21 -29.36 -8.99
N LEU A 115 -13.30 -29.06 -8.28
CA LEU A 115 -14.28 -30.05 -7.85
C LEU A 115 -15.48 -30.15 -8.82
N GLY A 116 -15.62 -29.21 -9.77
CA GLY A 116 -16.80 -29.09 -10.64
C GLY A 116 -18.12 -28.80 -9.90
N THR A 117 -18.07 -28.50 -8.60
CA THR A 117 -19.25 -28.26 -7.74
C THR A 117 -19.23 -26.87 -7.12
N ASN A 118 -20.40 -26.41 -6.67
CA ASN A 118 -20.54 -25.21 -5.84
C ASN A 118 -20.56 -25.53 -4.34
N ALA A 119 -20.34 -26.77 -3.92
CA ALA A 119 -20.35 -27.17 -2.51
C ALA A 119 -19.49 -28.42 -2.28
N GLY A 120 -18.91 -28.54 -1.08
CA GLY A 120 -18.11 -29.68 -0.69
C GLY A 120 -17.37 -29.51 0.63
N SER A 121 -16.57 -30.51 0.99
CA SER A 121 -15.64 -30.49 2.12
C SER A 121 -14.27 -30.95 1.65
N TYR A 122 -13.20 -30.36 2.18
CA TYR A 122 -11.83 -30.65 1.78
C TYR A 122 -10.85 -30.45 2.94
N ASP A 123 -9.99 -31.44 3.19
CA ASP A 123 -8.89 -31.34 4.16
C ASP A 123 -7.69 -30.68 3.49
N PHE A 124 -7.11 -29.67 4.15
CA PHE A 124 -6.06 -28.84 3.57
C PHE A 124 -4.88 -28.65 4.52
N THR A 125 -3.73 -28.31 3.96
CA THR A 125 -2.57 -27.77 4.68
C THR A 125 -1.83 -26.84 3.73
N GLY A 126 -1.49 -25.63 4.17
CA GLY A 126 -0.90 -24.61 3.31
C GLY A 126 -0.73 -23.27 4.01
N ALA A 127 -0.01 -22.34 3.39
CA ALA A 127 0.16 -20.96 3.84
C ALA A 127 -1.05 -20.07 3.50
N ALA A 128 -1.97 -20.52 2.63
CA ALA A 128 -3.29 -19.92 2.42
C ALA A 128 -4.30 -20.97 1.93
N ILE A 129 -5.59 -20.67 2.02
CA ILE A 129 -6.67 -21.37 1.29
C ILE A 129 -7.75 -20.36 0.86
N GLY A 130 -8.33 -20.53 -0.34
CA GLY A 130 -9.41 -19.71 -0.86
C GLY A 130 -10.31 -20.46 -1.85
N LEU A 131 -11.42 -19.83 -2.22
CA LEU A 131 -12.27 -20.25 -3.34
C LEU A 131 -12.01 -19.35 -4.54
N HIS A 132 -11.76 -19.96 -5.70
CA HIS A 132 -11.39 -19.30 -6.93
C HIS A 132 -12.45 -19.50 -8.02
N SER A 133 -12.62 -18.48 -8.86
CA SER A 133 -13.43 -18.49 -10.09
C SER A 133 -12.64 -17.81 -11.21
N THR A 134 -12.46 -18.52 -12.32
CA THR A 134 -11.87 -17.98 -13.55
C THR A 134 -12.80 -17.04 -14.33
N ASP A 135 -14.05 -16.87 -13.87
CA ASP A 135 -14.94 -15.78 -14.30
C ASP A 135 -14.77 -14.58 -13.36
N SER A 136 -14.65 -13.40 -13.97
CA SER A 136 -14.76 -12.06 -13.41
C SER A 136 -15.99 -11.80 -12.53
N ALA A 137 -17.07 -12.57 -12.67
CA ALA A 137 -18.31 -12.41 -11.92
C ALA A 137 -18.15 -12.80 -10.44
N THR A 138 -18.47 -11.88 -9.52
CA THR A 138 -18.30 -12.07 -8.08
C THR A 138 -19.11 -13.27 -7.55
N ILE A 139 -18.42 -14.23 -6.93
CA ILE A 139 -19.04 -15.37 -6.24
C ILE A 139 -19.32 -15.03 -4.77
N THR A 140 -20.35 -15.62 -4.18
CA THR A 140 -20.59 -15.58 -2.72
C THR A 140 -20.66 -17.00 -2.17
N ALA A 141 -19.99 -17.25 -1.05
CA ALA A 141 -19.91 -18.56 -0.42
C ALA A 141 -20.04 -18.49 1.10
N THR A 142 -20.81 -19.41 1.69
CA THR A 142 -20.75 -19.71 3.12
C THR A 142 -19.70 -20.80 3.33
N VAL A 143 -18.79 -20.59 4.28
CA VAL A 143 -17.71 -21.51 4.61
C VAL A 143 -17.67 -21.80 6.11
N SER A 144 -17.25 -23.02 6.46
CA SER A 144 -16.92 -23.46 7.81
C SER A 144 -15.48 -23.99 7.81
N VAL A 145 -14.70 -23.60 8.81
CA VAL A 145 -13.33 -24.09 9.02
C VAL A 145 -13.21 -24.65 10.43
N ASP A 146 -12.58 -25.80 10.58
CA ASP A 146 -12.04 -26.29 11.85
C ASP A 146 -10.59 -26.76 11.64
N GLY A 147 -9.64 -26.16 12.36
CA GLY A 147 -8.23 -26.42 12.14
C GLY A 147 -7.30 -25.67 13.08
N TRP A 148 -6.04 -25.57 12.66
CA TRP A 148 -4.93 -25.04 13.44
C TRP A 148 -4.04 -24.13 12.61
N ILE A 149 -3.55 -23.06 13.25
CA ILE A 149 -2.44 -22.23 12.77
C ILE A 149 -1.16 -22.70 13.46
N ARG A 150 -0.04 -22.73 12.74
CA ARG A 150 1.33 -22.89 13.25
C ARG A 150 2.24 -21.82 12.62
N GLY A 151 3.28 -21.40 13.34
CA GLY A 151 4.27 -20.43 12.84
C GLY A 151 4.28 -19.13 13.66
N GLN A 152 4.56 -17.99 13.01
CA GLN A 152 4.20 -16.69 13.58
C GLN A 152 2.67 -16.55 13.62
N THR A 153 2.14 -15.85 14.61
CA THR A 153 0.69 -15.72 14.74
C THR A 153 0.17 -14.62 13.82
N PRO A 154 -0.76 -14.91 12.90
CA PRO A 154 -1.44 -13.88 12.16
C PRO A 154 -2.32 -13.09 13.13
N GLU A 155 -1.90 -11.86 13.38
CA GLU A 155 -2.69 -10.80 13.98
C GLU A 155 -3.12 -9.92 12.81
N ALA A 156 -4.43 -9.80 12.59
CA ALA A 156 -5.06 -9.54 11.29
C ALA A 156 -5.00 -10.73 10.32
N MET A 157 -6.09 -11.48 10.29
CA MET A 157 -6.46 -12.41 9.22
C MET A 157 -7.98 -12.51 9.17
N GLN A 158 -8.56 -12.58 7.97
CA GLN A 158 -10.00 -12.85 7.75
C GLN A 158 -10.99 -11.80 8.28
N HIS A 159 -11.04 -10.62 7.64
CA HIS A 159 -12.28 -9.84 7.51
C HIS A 159 -12.37 -9.14 6.15
N TYR A 160 -12.40 -9.91 5.05
CA TYR A 160 -13.01 -9.48 3.79
C TYR A 160 -14.41 -10.08 3.71
N THR A 161 -15.41 -9.35 4.22
CA THR A 161 -16.71 -9.93 4.57
C THR A 161 -17.78 -9.63 3.52
N GLY A 162 -18.08 -10.65 2.71
CA GLY A 162 -19.25 -10.67 1.83
C GLY A 162 -20.54 -10.55 2.64
N SER A 163 -21.31 -9.50 2.39
CA SER A 163 -22.44 -9.12 3.24
C SER A 163 -23.57 -10.14 3.22
N THR A 164 -24.10 -10.49 4.39
CA THR A 164 -25.55 -10.69 4.50
C THR A 164 -26.23 -9.37 4.12
N VAL A 165 -27.13 -9.41 3.13
CA VAL A 165 -27.62 -8.19 2.50
C VAL A 165 -28.63 -7.45 3.38
N THR A 166 -28.21 -6.32 3.94
CA THR A 166 -29.09 -5.18 4.13
C THR A 166 -29.12 -4.38 2.83
N GLU A 167 -30.32 -4.06 2.30
CA GLU A 167 -30.45 -3.33 1.02
C GLU A 167 -30.07 -1.84 1.11
N THR A 168 -29.77 -1.34 2.32
CA THR A 168 -29.51 0.06 2.63
C THR A 168 -28.12 0.51 2.16
N SER A 169 -27.98 0.85 0.88
CA SER A 169 -26.77 1.52 0.36
C SER A 169 -26.66 2.96 0.87
N LEU A 170 -25.55 3.31 1.53
CA LEU A 170 -25.22 4.67 1.91
C LEU A 170 -24.79 5.48 0.67
N LYS A 171 -25.67 6.36 0.18
CA LYS A 171 -25.33 7.33 -0.87
C LYS A 171 -24.92 8.67 -0.26
N LEU A 172 -23.64 9.02 -0.42
CA LEU A 172 -23.09 10.32 -0.01
C LEU A 172 -22.85 11.19 -1.24
N SER A 173 -23.32 12.43 -1.20
CA SER A 173 -22.86 13.46 -2.14
C SER A 173 -21.37 13.71 -1.98
N SER A 174 -20.69 13.98 -3.10
CA SER A 174 -19.25 14.28 -3.14
C SER A 174 -18.39 13.23 -2.45
N ALA A 175 -18.72 11.94 -2.56
CA ALA A 175 -17.98 10.86 -1.89
C ALA A 175 -16.53 10.71 -2.38
N SER A 176 -16.28 11.04 -3.64
CA SER A 176 -14.95 11.17 -4.23
C SER A 176 -15.02 12.27 -5.27
N VAL A 177 -14.11 13.25 -5.21
CA VAL A 177 -14.15 14.46 -6.04
C VAL A 177 -12.78 14.82 -6.61
N PRO A 178 -12.70 15.49 -7.77
CA PRO A 178 -11.43 15.97 -8.31
C PRO A 178 -10.83 17.08 -7.42
N ALA A 179 -9.58 16.91 -6.98
CA ALA A 179 -8.79 17.93 -6.30
C ALA A 179 -7.65 18.39 -7.22
N LYS A 180 -7.66 19.67 -7.62
CA LYS A 180 -6.68 20.23 -8.56
C LYS A 180 -5.53 20.92 -7.83
N ILE A 181 -4.48 20.16 -7.53
CA ILE A 181 -3.34 20.58 -6.71
C ILE A 181 -2.26 21.24 -7.58
N PRO A 182 -1.61 22.34 -7.14
CA PRO A 182 -0.44 22.90 -7.80
C PRO A 182 0.70 21.89 -7.90
N LEU A 183 1.26 21.76 -9.10
CA LEU A 183 2.40 20.90 -9.39
C LEU A 183 3.66 21.77 -9.44
N HIS A 184 4.75 21.30 -8.84
CA HIS A 184 6.04 21.97 -8.83
C HIS A 184 7.04 21.22 -9.71
N LEU A 185 8.08 21.91 -10.20
CA LEU A 185 9.17 21.32 -10.98
C LEU A 185 10.48 21.40 -10.20
N GLY A 186 11.10 20.24 -9.98
CA GLY A 186 12.41 20.07 -9.36
C GLY A 186 13.32 19.20 -10.23
N PHE A 187 14.48 18.83 -9.70
CA PHE A 187 15.43 17.97 -10.39
C PHE A 187 15.96 16.82 -9.51
N PHE A 188 16.23 15.69 -10.17
CA PHE A 188 17.03 14.59 -9.65
C PHE A 188 18.08 14.22 -10.71
N ASN A 189 19.37 14.31 -10.35
CA ASN A 189 20.48 13.99 -11.25
C ASN A 189 20.40 14.68 -12.64
N GLY A 190 20.00 15.95 -12.68
CA GLY A 190 19.83 16.72 -13.92
C GLY A 190 18.57 16.41 -14.73
N SER A 191 17.74 15.46 -14.29
CA SER A 191 16.48 15.09 -14.94
C SER A 191 15.29 15.65 -14.14
N PRO A 192 14.18 16.03 -14.79
CA PRO A 192 13.05 16.68 -14.12
C PRO A 192 12.30 15.73 -13.18
N VAL A 193 11.80 16.29 -12.08
CA VAL A 193 10.87 15.67 -11.13
C VAL A 193 9.69 16.62 -10.95
N TYR A 194 8.47 16.11 -11.06
CA TYR A 194 7.25 16.87 -10.78
C TYR A 194 6.61 16.36 -9.50
N TYR A 195 6.27 17.26 -8.57
CA TYR A 195 5.84 16.93 -7.21
C TYR A 195 4.77 17.91 -6.70
N ILE A 196 4.05 17.51 -5.65
CA ILE A 196 3.15 18.39 -4.89
C ILE A 196 3.75 18.67 -3.51
N ILE A 197 3.24 19.69 -2.79
CA ILE A 197 3.57 19.96 -1.39
C ILE A 197 2.26 20.00 -0.61
N THR A 198 2.07 19.06 0.32
CA THR A 198 0.79 18.87 1.02
C THR A 198 0.87 19.24 2.50
N ASP A 199 1.96 18.93 3.21
CA ASP A 199 2.05 19.07 4.66
C ASP A 199 3.44 19.52 5.12
N THR A 200 3.52 20.15 6.30
CA THR A 200 4.79 20.36 7.00
C THR A 200 4.61 20.56 8.51
N ASN A 201 5.66 20.27 9.30
CA ASN A 201 5.69 20.63 10.73
C ASN A 201 5.96 22.13 10.98
N ASP A 202 6.50 22.87 10.02
CA ASP A 202 6.89 24.27 10.23
C ASP A 202 5.75 25.25 9.93
N LYS A 203 5.20 25.86 10.99
CA LYS A 203 4.06 26.79 10.91
C LYS A 203 4.33 28.07 10.10
N LYS A 204 5.61 28.42 9.84
CA LYS A 204 5.95 29.52 8.92
C LYS A 204 5.86 29.07 7.45
N SER A 205 6.40 27.89 7.14
CA SER A 205 6.36 27.28 5.82
C SER A 205 4.93 26.96 5.37
N VAL A 206 4.05 26.52 6.30
CA VAL A 206 2.61 26.36 6.06
C VAL A 206 2.03 27.60 5.37
N ASN A 207 2.13 28.77 6.01
CA ASN A 207 1.54 30.01 5.47
C ASN A 207 2.25 30.45 4.17
N MET A 208 3.58 30.50 4.20
CA MET A 208 4.40 31.00 3.09
C MET A 208 4.20 30.22 1.79
N ILE A 209 4.13 28.88 1.87
CA ILE A 209 3.92 28.02 0.70
C ILE A 209 2.45 28.10 0.28
N SER A 210 1.49 28.06 1.21
CA SER A 210 0.06 28.17 0.90
C SER A 210 -0.28 29.45 0.12
N GLU A 211 0.24 30.59 0.56
CA GLU A 211 0.09 31.89 -0.12
C GLU A 211 0.71 31.89 -1.52
N LYS A 212 1.92 31.30 -1.67
CA LYS A 212 2.65 31.25 -2.95
C LYS A 212 1.98 30.33 -3.97
N GLN A 213 1.60 29.12 -3.57
CA GLN A 213 1.01 28.13 -4.48
C GLN A 213 -0.52 28.28 -4.64
N LYS A 214 -1.17 29.11 -3.79
CA LYS A 214 -2.63 29.31 -3.73
C LYS A 214 -3.41 28.02 -3.47
N TRP A 215 -2.84 27.15 -2.65
CA TRP A 215 -3.43 25.90 -2.19
C TRP A 215 -2.86 25.59 -0.82
N LYS A 216 -3.72 25.32 0.15
CA LYS A 216 -3.36 25.08 1.54
C LYS A 216 -2.37 23.92 1.68
N VAL A 217 -1.30 24.17 2.41
CA VAL A 217 -0.42 23.16 3.03
C VAL A 217 -0.94 22.92 4.44
N GLU A 218 -1.11 21.67 4.86
CA GLU A 218 -1.53 21.33 6.21
C GLU A 218 -0.38 21.43 7.23
N SER A 219 -0.74 21.79 8.47
CA SER A 219 0.18 21.76 9.61
C SER A 219 0.17 20.36 10.20
N ALA A 220 1.30 19.64 10.10
CA ALA A 220 1.48 18.27 10.58
C ALA A 220 2.58 18.19 11.66
N PRO A 221 2.28 18.49 12.95
CA PRO A 221 3.30 18.63 13.99
C PRO A 221 4.03 17.32 14.31
N THR A 222 3.34 16.18 14.14
CA THR A 222 3.86 14.82 14.38
C THR A 222 5.15 14.51 13.61
N LEU A 223 5.32 15.07 12.40
CA LEU A 223 6.51 14.91 11.57
C LEU A 223 7.80 15.31 12.31
N THR A 224 7.73 16.24 13.27
CA THR A 224 8.86 16.67 14.11
C THR A 224 9.52 15.52 14.88
N ASN A 225 8.78 14.44 15.16
CA ASN A 225 9.24 13.29 15.93
C ASN A 225 9.92 12.21 15.07
N LEU A 226 10.10 12.44 13.76
CA LEU A 226 10.65 11.44 12.84
C LEU A 226 12.19 11.39 12.89
N PRO A 227 12.79 10.19 12.87
CA PRO A 227 14.25 10.04 12.85
C PRO A 227 14.80 10.41 11.48
N LYS A 228 15.46 11.58 11.35
CA LYS A 228 15.94 12.16 10.08
C LYS A 228 16.74 11.23 9.15
N GLY A 229 17.34 10.16 9.67
CA GLY A 229 18.03 9.14 8.86
C GLY A 229 17.11 8.27 7.98
N THR A 230 15.80 8.29 8.22
CA THR A 230 14.76 7.60 7.43
C THR A 230 14.11 8.50 6.37
N LEU A 231 14.47 9.79 6.35
CA LEU A 231 13.83 10.79 5.50
C LEU A 231 14.64 11.04 4.23
N GLY A 232 13.94 11.30 3.13
CA GLY A 232 14.56 11.85 1.93
C GLY A 232 15.08 13.27 2.21
N LYS A 233 15.97 13.76 1.34
CA LYS A 233 16.35 15.18 1.34
C LYS A 233 15.71 15.88 0.16
N VAL A 234 15.50 17.18 0.33
CA VAL A 234 15.34 18.14 -0.76
C VAL A 234 16.19 19.38 -0.45
N TYR A 235 16.73 19.99 -1.49
CA TYR A 235 17.61 21.15 -1.41
C TYR A 235 16.90 22.39 -1.96
N PHE A 236 16.66 23.37 -1.09
CA PHE A 236 16.03 24.65 -1.44
C PHE A 236 17.08 25.75 -1.54
N PHE A 237 16.94 26.66 -2.50
CA PHE A 237 17.92 27.72 -2.75
C PHE A 237 17.42 29.07 -2.21
N HIS A 238 18.20 29.68 -1.33
CA HIS A 238 17.86 30.97 -0.68
C HIS A 238 18.47 32.20 -1.34
N ASN A 239 19.34 32.00 -2.34
CA ASN A 239 19.88 33.05 -3.19
C ASN A 239 20.45 32.45 -4.50
N GLY A 240 20.96 33.33 -5.37
CA GLY A 240 21.64 32.93 -6.61
C GLY A 240 20.78 33.21 -7.84
N ILE A 241 20.55 32.19 -8.65
CA ILE A 241 19.73 32.29 -9.87
C ILE A 241 18.25 32.31 -9.46
N THR A 242 17.52 33.39 -9.77
CA THR A 242 16.07 33.50 -9.56
C THR A 242 15.32 32.46 -10.42
N GLY A 243 14.23 31.88 -9.90
CA GLY A 243 13.51 30.81 -10.58
C GLY A 243 12.24 30.37 -9.84
N ASN A 244 11.78 29.15 -10.15
CA ASN A 244 10.49 28.63 -9.69
C ASN A 244 10.59 27.68 -8.48
N GLY A 245 11.77 27.49 -7.87
CA GLY A 245 11.93 26.69 -6.65
C GLY A 245 11.15 27.25 -5.46
N THR A 246 11.01 26.49 -4.37
CA THR A 246 10.09 26.82 -3.26
C THR A 246 10.38 28.19 -2.64
N ASP A 247 11.65 28.60 -2.53
CA ASP A 247 12.05 29.92 -2.02
C ASP A 247 12.29 31.00 -3.11
N GLY A 248 11.94 30.72 -4.38
CA GLY A 248 11.97 31.72 -5.49
C GLY A 248 13.29 31.83 -6.25
N PHE A 249 14.22 30.91 -6.01
CA PHE A 249 15.45 30.74 -6.78
C PHE A 249 15.35 29.50 -7.67
N GLN A 250 16.47 28.94 -8.14
CA GLN A 250 16.45 27.76 -9.00
C GLN A 250 15.65 26.61 -8.37
N ASN A 251 15.04 25.80 -9.24
CA ASN A 251 14.20 24.67 -8.89
C ASN A 251 14.84 23.72 -7.87
N ASP A 252 14.01 23.18 -6.98
CA ASP A 252 14.45 22.37 -5.85
C ASP A 252 15.02 21.01 -6.29
N VAL A 253 15.97 20.47 -5.53
CA VAL A 253 16.69 19.24 -5.91
C VAL A 253 16.49 18.12 -4.91
N PHE A 254 16.11 16.94 -5.39
CA PHE A 254 15.84 15.76 -4.56
C PHE A 254 17.05 14.83 -4.47
N SER A 255 17.18 14.10 -3.36
CA SER A 255 18.20 13.05 -3.19
C SER A 255 17.83 11.70 -3.82
N ASN A 256 16.54 11.46 -4.10
CA ASN A 256 16.02 10.23 -4.69
C ASN A 256 14.60 10.43 -5.26
N THR A 257 14.13 9.41 -5.97
CA THR A 257 12.84 9.33 -6.68
C THR A 257 12.24 7.93 -6.51
N PRO A 258 10.93 7.69 -6.79
CA PRO A 258 10.32 6.37 -6.66
C PRO A 258 11.01 5.23 -7.41
N ALA A 259 11.78 5.54 -8.46
CA ALA A 259 12.65 4.58 -9.14
C ALA A 259 13.80 4.03 -8.25
N GLN A 260 13.91 4.47 -6.99
CA GLN A 260 14.78 3.91 -5.94
C GLN A 260 13.91 3.41 -4.77
N LYS A 261 13.06 2.39 -5.01
CA LYS A 261 12.03 1.87 -4.07
C LYS A 261 12.48 1.83 -2.60
N ASP A 262 13.66 1.28 -2.31
CA ASP A 262 14.16 1.05 -0.94
C ASP A 262 14.67 2.33 -0.24
N GLN A 263 14.81 3.44 -0.96
CA GLN A 263 15.37 4.72 -0.48
C GLN A 263 14.39 5.88 -0.60
N TYR A 264 13.41 5.78 -1.50
CA TYR A 264 12.39 6.80 -1.70
C TYR A 264 11.45 6.89 -0.50
N THR A 265 10.96 8.10 -0.24
CA THR A 265 9.88 8.42 0.69
C THR A 265 9.31 9.79 0.28
N PRO A 266 8.00 10.06 0.40
CA PRO A 266 7.45 11.37 0.12
C PRO A 266 7.86 12.40 1.20
N LEU A 267 8.23 11.95 2.41
CA LEU A 267 8.69 12.83 3.49
C LEU A 267 10.15 13.29 3.32
N ARG A 268 10.35 14.61 3.35
CA ARG A 268 11.62 15.28 3.06
C ARG A 268 12.09 16.16 4.21
N THR A 269 13.35 16.00 4.64
CA THR A 269 14.06 17.04 5.40
C THR A 269 14.57 18.12 4.43
N ILE A 270 14.31 19.39 4.75
CA ILE A 270 14.81 20.52 3.94
C ILE A 270 16.28 20.82 4.28
N ILE A 271 17.11 21.00 3.26
CA ILE A 271 18.47 21.51 3.38
C ILE A 271 18.58 22.82 2.60
N ASP A 272 18.83 23.91 3.31
CA ASP A 272 18.98 25.23 2.74
C ASP A 272 20.34 25.35 2.04
N VAL A 273 20.33 25.84 0.80
CA VAL A 273 21.53 26.12 0.00
C VAL A 273 21.68 27.62 -0.16
N THR A 274 22.85 28.15 0.25
CA THR A 274 23.19 29.58 0.08
C THR A 274 24.52 29.71 -0.66
N TRP A 275 24.55 30.41 -1.80
CA TRP A 275 25.77 30.87 -2.46
C TRP A 275 26.55 31.81 -1.55
N ASN A 276 27.85 31.53 -1.39
CA ASN A 276 28.75 32.35 -0.58
C ASN A 276 29.07 33.67 -1.29
N ILE A 277 29.33 34.72 -0.51
CA ILE A 277 29.63 36.07 -1.02
C ILE A 277 30.84 36.03 -1.98
N GLY A 278 30.71 36.69 -3.13
CA GLY A 278 31.77 36.74 -4.15
C GLY A 278 31.89 35.48 -5.03
N LYS A 279 30.97 34.51 -4.90
CA LYS A 279 30.87 33.37 -5.82
C LYS A 279 29.84 33.67 -6.92
N VAL A 280 30.12 33.23 -8.14
CA VAL A 280 29.18 33.31 -9.26
C VAL A 280 28.23 32.11 -9.18
N PRO A 281 26.89 32.32 -9.15
CA PRO A 281 25.92 31.24 -9.18
C PRO A 281 25.92 30.47 -10.51
N GLU A 282 25.69 29.16 -10.44
CA GLU A 282 25.52 28.24 -11.56
C GLU A 282 24.36 27.27 -11.24
N ILE A 283 23.80 26.60 -12.26
CA ILE A 283 22.71 25.64 -12.03
C ILE A 283 23.26 24.37 -11.35
N LEU A 284 22.66 24.00 -10.21
CA LEU A 284 23.04 22.85 -9.39
C LEU A 284 21.87 21.87 -9.29
N ASP A 285 21.58 21.17 -10.39
CA ASP A 285 20.44 20.25 -10.63
C ASP A 285 20.51 18.86 -9.96
N SER A 286 21.42 18.66 -8.99
CA SER A 286 21.74 17.33 -8.47
C SER A 286 22.48 17.38 -7.14
N GLU A 287 22.14 16.49 -6.19
CA GLU A 287 22.81 16.40 -4.88
C GLU A 287 24.34 16.33 -5.05
N LYS A 288 24.83 15.56 -6.03
CA LYS A 288 26.26 15.47 -6.36
C LYS A 288 26.90 16.82 -6.74
N LYS A 289 26.22 17.67 -7.53
CA LYS A 289 26.71 19.03 -7.85
C LYS A 289 26.66 19.93 -6.62
N ILE A 290 25.59 19.85 -5.82
CA ILE A 290 25.41 20.65 -4.59
C ILE A 290 26.48 20.32 -3.54
N LEU A 291 26.75 19.03 -3.30
CA LEU A 291 27.80 18.59 -2.38
C LEU A 291 29.20 19.00 -2.89
N ASN A 292 29.47 18.89 -4.19
CA ASN A 292 30.72 19.40 -4.79
C ASN A 292 30.87 20.93 -4.64
N ALA A 293 29.78 21.69 -4.82
CA ALA A 293 29.76 23.13 -4.61
C ALA A 293 30.00 23.50 -3.13
N ASN A 294 29.48 22.71 -2.18
CA ASN A 294 29.74 22.89 -0.75
C ASN A 294 31.20 22.57 -0.39
N MET A 295 31.74 21.43 -0.86
CA MET A 295 33.14 21.04 -0.63
C MET A 295 34.16 22.02 -1.24
N THR A 296 33.79 22.71 -2.34
CA THR A 296 34.62 23.76 -2.97
C THR A 296 34.34 25.17 -2.43
N GLY A 297 33.49 25.31 -1.39
CA GLY A 297 33.15 26.59 -0.78
C GLY A 297 32.39 27.55 -1.69
N LYS A 298 31.77 27.06 -2.77
CA LYS A 298 30.87 27.85 -3.64
C LYS A 298 29.55 28.17 -2.91
N VAL A 299 28.99 27.18 -2.23
CA VAL A 299 27.77 27.30 -1.40
C VAL A 299 28.07 26.91 0.05
N ARG A 300 27.14 27.26 0.95
CA ARG A 300 26.97 26.71 2.29
C ARG A 300 25.67 25.90 2.31
N LEU A 301 25.70 24.75 2.99
CA LEU A 301 24.51 23.96 3.31
C LEU A 301 24.11 24.15 4.77
N THR A 302 22.83 24.32 5.03
CA THR A 302 22.25 24.41 6.39
C THR A 302 21.13 23.39 6.52
N ASN A 303 21.33 22.39 7.39
CA ASN A 303 20.31 21.39 7.68
C ASN A 303 19.23 22.00 8.59
N THR A 304 17.96 21.92 8.17
CA THR A 304 16.84 22.43 8.96
C THR A 304 16.26 21.37 9.92
N ASN A 305 15.26 21.76 10.71
CA ASN A 305 14.32 20.84 11.39
C ASN A 305 12.96 20.75 10.67
N ILE A 306 12.87 21.33 9.47
CA ILE A 306 11.65 21.37 8.67
C ILE A 306 11.55 20.05 7.92
N ILE A 307 10.39 19.41 8.07
CA ILE A 307 10.02 18.20 7.36
C ILE A 307 8.75 18.53 6.58
N MET A 308 8.74 18.21 5.29
CA MET A 308 7.60 18.42 4.39
C MET A 308 7.16 17.09 3.79
N ASN A 309 5.87 16.95 3.52
CA ASN A 309 5.38 15.90 2.64
C ASN A 309 5.37 16.39 1.19
N MET A 310 6.12 15.68 0.35
CA MET A 310 6.40 16.07 -1.03
C MET A 310 6.32 14.87 -2.01
N PRO A 311 5.12 14.26 -2.20
CA PRO A 311 4.92 13.18 -3.16
C PRO A 311 5.35 13.56 -4.58
N GLN A 312 6.09 12.67 -5.23
CA GLN A 312 6.50 12.83 -6.63
C GLN A 312 5.45 12.21 -7.55
N ILE A 313 4.88 13.04 -8.44
CA ILE A 313 3.85 12.67 -9.40
C ILE A 313 4.46 12.10 -10.69
N MET A 314 5.58 12.68 -11.14
CA MET A 314 6.38 12.22 -12.29
C MET A 314 7.86 12.32 -11.97
N TRP A 315 8.66 11.36 -12.45
CA TRP A 315 10.09 11.27 -12.18
C TRP A 315 10.84 10.62 -13.36
N PRO A 316 12.19 10.62 -13.36
CA PRO A 316 12.95 9.99 -14.42
C PRO A 316 12.68 8.47 -14.48
N GLY A 317 11.98 8.03 -15.53
CA GLY A 317 11.62 6.63 -15.74
C GLY A 317 10.26 6.20 -15.18
N GLY A 318 9.40 7.11 -14.69
CA GLY A 318 8.05 6.75 -14.25
C GLY A 318 7.17 7.91 -13.81
N GLN A 319 5.92 7.58 -13.47
CA GLN A 319 4.93 8.47 -12.89
C GLN A 319 3.87 7.65 -12.16
N MET A 320 3.06 8.30 -11.32
CA MET A 320 1.81 7.71 -10.83
C MET A 320 0.83 7.45 -12.00
N SER A 321 -0.05 6.46 -11.83
CA SER A 321 -1.01 6.08 -12.86
C SER A 321 -2.14 7.10 -12.99
N VAL A 322 -2.33 7.59 -14.22
CA VAL A 322 -3.54 8.35 -14.59
C VAL A 322 -4.63 7.33 -14.96
N ARG A 323 -5.79 7.39 -14.29
CA ARG A 323 -6.90 6.46 -14.53
C ARG A 323 -7.56 6.72 -15.89
N GLU A 324 -7.87 5.63 -16.59
CA GLU A 324 -8.54 5.68 -17.90
C GLU A 324 -10.03 5.98 -17.74
N ASP A 325 -10.74 5.17 -16.94
CA ASP A 325 -12.13 5.45 -16.54
C ASP A 325 -12.17 6.62 -15.55
N LYS A 326 -13.08 7.57 -15.77
CA LYS A 326 -13.24 8.78 -14.95
C LYS A 326 -14.59 8.85 -14.26
N ASP A 327 -15.39 7.78 -14.32
CA ASP A 327 -16.47 7.57 -13.36
C ASP A 327 -15.87 7.34 -11.95
N LEU A 328 -16.36 8.11 -10.98
CA LEU A 328 -15.95 8.04 -9.58
C LEU A 328 -17.00 7.35 -8.70
N GLU A 329 -18.19 7.03 -9.21
CA GLU A 329 -19.27 6.43 -8.42
C GLU A 329 -19.08 4.92 -8.21
N GLN A 330 -18.52 4.21 -9.19
CA GLN A 330 -18.40 2.75 -9.16
C GLN A 330 -17.11 2.25 -8.50
N LYS A 331 -15.97 2.83 -8.87
CA LYS A 331 -14.62 2.41 -8.45
C LYS A 331 -13.75 3.61 -8.09
N PRO A 332 -13.99 4.28 -6.95
CA PRO A 332 -13.22 5.46 -6.57
C PRO A 332 -11.74 5.16 -6.30
N PHE A 333 -11.40 4.02 -5.67
CA PHE A 333 -10.02 3.73 -5.28
C PHE A 333 -9.19 2.97 -6.32
N GLU A 334 -9.82 2.18 -7.20
CA GLU A 334 -9.11 1.36 -8.19
C GLU A 334 -8.70 2.14 -9.45
N GLY A 335 -7.69 1.65 -10.16
CA GLY A 335 -7.34 2.06 -11.54
C GLY A 335 -6.50 3.33 -11.67
N GLY A 336 -6.23 4.03 -10.57
CA GLY A 336 -5.40 5.23 -10.53
C GLY A 336 -6.00 6.33 -9.65
N GLN A 337 -5.15 7.05 -8.92
CA GLN A 337 -5.53 8.19 -8.08
C GLN A 337 -5.46 9.55 -8.80
N ILE A 338 -5.06 9.55 -10.08
CA ILE A 338 -4.88 10.78 -10.87
C ILE A 338 -5.84 10.80 -12.07
N LEU A 339 -6.56 11.91 -12.22
CA LEU A 339 -7.48 12.20 -13.33
C LEU A 339 -6.84 12.99 -14.47
N ASP A 340 -5.84 13.83 -14.19
CA ASP A 340 -5.08 14.61 -15.19
C ASP A 340 -3.71 15.05 -14.64
N ILE A 341 -2.69 15.16 -15.51
CA ILE A 341 -1.40 15.78 -15.18
C ILE A 341 -1.06 16.80 -16.26
N ASN A 342 -0.95 18.06 -15.87
CA ASN A 342 -0.76 19.17 -16.81
C ASN A 342 0.50 19.96 -16.50
N THR A 343 1.62 19.54 -17.10
CA THR A 343 2.94 20.16 -16.93
C THR A 343 3.10 21.52 -17.63
N ASN A 344 2.14 21.94 -18.46
CA ASN A 344 2.09 23.29 -19.03
C ASN A 344 1.42 24.28 -18.09
N ASN A 345 0.32 23.87 -17.44
CA ASN A 345 -0.42 24.65 -16.46
C ASN A 345 0.10 24.47 -15.01
N MET A 346 1.14 23.64 -14.82
CA MET A 346 1.71 23.26 -13.52
C MET A 346 0.64 22.84 -12.50
N ALA A 347 -0.19 21.87 -12.87
CA ALA A 347 -1.21 21.31 -11.99
C ALA A 347 -1.39 19.80 -12.21
N VAL A 348 -1.80 19.10 -11.15
CA VAL A 348 -2.25 17.70 -11.17
C VAL A 348 -3.66 17.63 -10.60
N THR A 349 -4.52 16.80 -11.18
CA THR A 349 -5.87 16.56 -10.64
C THR A 349 -5.91 15.16 -10.04
N LEU A 350 -5.93 15.06 -8.71
CA LEU A 350 -6.09 13.80 -7.99
C LEU A 350 -7.56 13.56 -7.61
N ILE A 351 -7.87 12.35 -7.14
CA ILE A 351 -9.13 12.09 -6.45
C ILE A 351 -8.93 12.39 -4.96
N ALA A 352 -9.79 13.23 -4.40
CA ALA A 352 -9.93 13.40 -2.96
C ALA A 352 -11.15 12.61 -2.47
N HIS A 353 -10.90 11.63 -1.60
CA HIS A 353 -11.92 10.77 -1.01
C HIS A 353 -12.50 11.41 0.23
N ARG A 354 -13.82 11.36 0.36
CA ARG A 354 -14.53 11.83 1.56
C ARG A 354 -14.33 10.86 2.72
N GLY A 355 -14.23 11.40 3.93
CA GLY A 355 -14.30 10.65 5.18
C GLY A 355 -14.84 11.51 6.32
N TRP A 356 -14.75 10.99 7.55
CA TRP A 356 -15.02 11.78 8.76
C TRP A 356 -13.76 11.94 9.62
N GLY A 357 -13.60 13.11 10.23
CA GLY A 357 -12.64 13.36 11.32
C GLY A 357 -13.11 12.75 12.64
N PRO A 358 -12.28 12.79 13.70
CA PRO A 358 -12.58 12.14 14.98
C PRO A 358 -13.81 12.68 15.71
N ASP A 359 -14.30 13.87 15.32
CA ASP A 359 -15.44 14.59 15.86
C ASP A 359 -16.67 14.63 14.94
N GLY A 360 -16.64 13.96 13.79
CA GLY A 360 -17.75 13.93 12.82
C GLY A 360 -17.75 15.05 11.78
N ARG A 361 -16.77 15.97 11.79
CA ARG A 361 -16.56 16.86 10.63
C ARG A 361 -16.21 16.04 9.40
N THR A 362 -16.77 16.38 8.23
CA THR A 362 -16.31 15.79 6.97
C THR A 362 -14.87 16.23 6.68
N ILE A 363 -14.02 15.27 6.32
CA ILE A 363 -12.67 15.47 5.81
C ILE A 363 -12.56 14.98 4.36
N TYR A 364 -11.53 15.42 3.66
CA TYR A 364 -11.13 14.86 2.37
C TYR A 364 -9.63 14.54 2.39
N TYR A 365 -9.24 13.44 1.75
CA TYR A 365 -7.85 12.98 1.66
C TYR A 365 -7.54 12.43 0.27
N ILE A 366 -6.32 12.67 -0.21
CA ILE A 366 -5.78 12.00 -1.42
C ILE A 366 -4.96 10.77 -0.99
N ILE A 367 -4.56 9.91 -1.92
CA ILE A 367 -3.58 8.84 -1.68
C ILE A 367 -2.48 8.94 -2.75
N THR A 368 -1.21 8.92 -2.33
CA THR A 368 -0.07 9.07 -3.26
C THR A 368 0.99 7.97 -3.16
N ASP A 369 1.16 7.38 -1.98
CA ASP A 369 2.09 6.29 -1.71
C ASP A 369 1.42 5.19 -0.85
N SER A 370 1.93 3.95 -0.93
CA SER A 370 1.55 2.84 -0.05
C SER A 370 2.73 1.89 0.22
N THR A 371 2.76 1.22 1.38
CA THR A 371 3.81 0.24 1.73
C THR A 371 3.75 -1.09 0.97
N THR A 372 2.63 -1.43 0.32
CA THR A 372 2.37 -2.79 -0.18
C THR A 372 2.10 -2.81 -1.69
N GLU A 373 2.86 -3.62 -2.43
CA GLU A 373 2.90 -3.60 -3.91
C GLU A 373 1.53 -3.86 -4.56
N GLY A 374 0.75 -4.82 -4.06
CA GLY A 374 -0.58 -5.15 -4.59
C GLY A 374 -1.57 -3.98 -4.49
N PRO A 375 -1.87 -3.47 -3.27
CA PRO A 375 -2.68 -2.26 -3.09
C PRO A 375 -2.13 -1.02 -3.80
N ALA A 376 -0.80 -0.83 -3.84
CA ALA A 376 -0.19 0.27 -4.59
C ALA A 376 -0.52 0.19 -6.08
N LYS A 377 -0.36 -1.00 -6.69
CA LYS A 377 -0.72 -1.28 -8.09
C LYS A 377 -2.22 -1.11 -8.35
N MET A 378 -3.07 -1.64 -7.46
CA MET A 378 -4.53 -1.53 -7.55
C MET A 378 -5.00 -0.07 -7.58
N MET A 379 -4.45 0.77 -6.70
CA MET A 379 -4.77 2.20 -6.64
C MET A 379 -3.98 3.05 -7.65
N GLY A 380 -2.99 2.48 -8.34
CA GLY A 380 -2.11 3.21 -9.25
C GLY A 380 -1.22 4.26 -8.57
N VAL A 381 -0.89 4.03 -7.30
CA VAL A 381 -0.07 4.91 -6.44
C VAL A 381 1.35 4.37 -6.29
N THR A 382 2.24 5.15 -5.69
CA THR A 382 3.64 4.75 -5.52
C THR A 382 3.78 3.61 -4.51
N ASN A 383 4.50 2.54 -4.87
CA ASN A 383 4.93 1.53 -3.91
C ASN A 383 6.20 1.99 -3.18
N THR A 384 6.06 2.29 -1.88
CA THR A 384 7.10 2.88 -1.04
C THR A 384 7.19 2.10 0.29
N PRO A 385 7.89 0.95 0.31
CA PRO A 385 8.02 0.11 1.51
C PRO A 385 8.71 0.81 2.69
N SER A 386 9.55 1.81 2.42
CA SER A 386 10.33 2.56 3.44
C SER A 386 9.46 3.25 4.50
N LEU A 387 8.19 3.56 4.18
CA LEU A 387 7.22 4.18 5.09
C LEU A 387 7.07 3.40 6.40
N ILE A 388 7.26 2.07 6.40
CA ILE A 388 7.16 1.23 7.61
C ILE A 388 8.14 1.64 8.73
N SER A 389 9.21 2.37 8.41
CA SER A 389 10.17 2.91 9.38
C SER A 389 9.70 4.16 10.14
N LEU A 390 8.55 4.75 9.76
CA LEU A 390 8.13 6.10 10.14
C LEU A 390 7.03 6.12 11.24
N SER A 391 7.11 5.16 12.17
CA SER A 391 6.02 4.75 13.08
C SER A 391 5.37 5.83 13.96
N THR A 392 5.96 7.03 14.07
CA THR A 392 5.49 8.13 14.92
C THR A 392 4.71 9.23 14.17
N ALA A 393 4.58 9.15 12.85
CA ALA A 393 3.81 10.11 12.03
C ALA A 393 2.46 9.58 11.52
N PHE A 394 2.06 8.38 11.94
CA PHE A 394 0.81 7.76 11.50
C PHE A 394 -0.41 8.21 12.32
N ILE A 395 -1.46 8.65 11.62
CA ILE A 395 -2.83 8.66 12.13
C ILE A 395 -3.49 7.31 11.84
N ASP A 396 -4.43 6.86 12.67
CA ASP A 396 -5.23 5.66 12.39
C ASP A 396 -6.44 6.05 11.53
N LEU A 397 -6.52 5.49 10.32
CA LEU A 397 -7.65 5.65 9.40
C LEU A 397 -8.47 4.34 9.41
N TYR A 398 -9.62 4.40 10.06
CA TYR A 398 -10.54 3.30 10.28
C TYR A 398 -11.39 3.07 9.03
N GLN A 399 -11.12 2.00 8.27
CA GLN A 399 -11.82 1.64 7.04
C GLN A 399 -12.74 0.44 7.27
N PHE A 400 -13.97 0.48 6.75
CA PHE A 400 -14.98 -0.55 6.99
C PHE A 400 -14.91 -1.69 5.98
N THR A 401 -15.00 -2.93 6.46
CA THR A 401 -14.89 -4.17 5.65
C THR A 401 -16.21 -4.95 5.54
N ASN A 402 -17.27 -4.47 6.19
CA ASN A 402 -18.64 -4.94 6.05
C ASN A 402 -19.66 -3.91 6.59
N GLY A 403 -20.93 -4.32 6.64
CA GLY A 403 -22.04 -3.51 7.16
C GLY A 403 -22.68 -2.67 6.05
N LEU A 404 -22.88 -1.38 6.31
CA LEU A 404 -23.50 -0.47 5.34
C LEU A 404 -22.64 -0.32 4.08
N LYS A 405 -23.15 -0.80 2.93
CA LYS A 405 -22.50 -0.61 1.62
C LYS A 405 -22.39 0.86 1.27
N GLY A 406 -21.28 1.27 0.67
CA GLY A 406 -20.99 2.69 0.39
C GLY A 406 -19.68 2.92 -0.37
N PRO A 407 -19.24 4.18 -0.47
CA PRO A 407 -18.11 4.59 -1.30
C PRO A 407 -16.75 4.60 -0.56
N GLY A 408 -16.61 3.88 0.56
CA GLY A 408 -15.34 3.67 1.28
C GLY A 408 -14.42 2.65 0.60
N LEU A 409 -13.19 2.51 1.10
CA LEU A 409 -12.09 1.77 0.44
C LEU A 409 -12.45 0.33 0.04
N PHE A 410 -13.28 -0.35 0.83
CA PHE A 410 -13.69 -1.74 0.59
C PHE A 410 -15.18 -1.89 0.20
N GLY A 411 -15.82 -0.83 -0.31
CA GLY A 411 -17.23 -0.87 -0.75
C GLY A 411 -18.28 -0.70 0.35
N PHE A 412 -17.84 -0.24 1.54
CA PHE A 412 -18.69 0.04 2.70
C PHE A 412 -18.68 1.55 3.03
N GLN A 413 -19.20 1.96 4.19
CA GLN A 413 -19.17 3.39 4.57
C GLN A 413 -17.72 3.94 4.59
N PRO A 414 -17.51 5.25 4.28
CA PRO A 414 -16.19 5.85 4.27
C PRO A 414 -15.41 5.74 5.58
N GLY A 415 -14.11 5.97 5.49
CA GLY A 415 -13.22 5.92 6.64
C GLY A 415 -13.44 7.03 7.66
N ILE A 416 -13.17 6.71 8.93
CA ILE A 416 -13.10 7.67 10.05
C ILE A 416 -11.62 7.82 10.44
N SER A 417 -11.16 9.05 10.65
CA SER A 417 -9.79 9.35 11.08
C SER A 417 -9.68 9.52 12.60
N SER A 418 -8.54 9.14 13.18
CA SER A 418 -8.18 9.47 14.56
C SER A 418 -7.82 10.95 14.80
N ALA A 419 -7.59 11.73 13.75
CA ALA A 419 -7.22 13.16 13.82
C ALA A 419 -7.82 13.97 12.65
N SER A 420 -7.97 15.29 12.83
CA SER A 420 -8.35 16.27 11.80
C SER A 420 -7.18 17.18 11.42
N GLY A 421 -7.22 17.75 10.22
CA GLY A 421 -6.25 18.78 9.80
C GLY A 421 -6.28 19.98 10.75
N GLY A 422 -5.13 20.30 11.34
CA GLY A 422 -4.98 21.34 12.37
C GLY A 422 -4.90 20.82 13.81
N ASP A 423 -5.14 19.54 14.07
CA ASP A 423 -4.92 18.93 15.39
C ASP A 423 -3.41 18.73 15.66
N ASP A 424 -2.94 18.89 16.90
CA ASP A 424 -1.52 18.66 17.24
C ASP A 424 -1.08 17.18 17.06
N THR A 425 -2.04 16.25 16.96
CA THR A 425 -1.84 14.82 16.69
C THR A 425 -1.93 14.44 15.21
N TYR A 426 -2.17 15.39 14.30
CA TYR A 426 -2.28 15.10 12.87
C TYR A 426 -0.91 14.87 12.19
N GLY A 427 -0.91 13.99 11.18
CA GLY A 427 0.20 13.68 10.29
C GLY A 427 -0.32 13.14 8.95
N PRO A 428 0.42 13.30 7.84
CA PRO A 428 -0.03 12.93 6.50
C PRO A 428 -0.07 11.43 6.24
N LEU A 429 0.57 10.61 7.08
CA LEU A 429 0.65 9.17 6.86
C LEU A 429 -0.51 8.46 7.58
N CYS A 430 -1.19 7.54 6.91
CA CYS A 430 -2.24 6.73 7.49
C CYS A 430 -1.75 5.32 7.79
N LYS A 431 -2.02 4.85 9.00
CA LYS A 431 -2.11 3.42 9.31
C LYS A 431 -3.56 2.98 9.09
N ILE A 432 -3.78 1.99 8.24
CA ILE A 432 -5.13 1.49 8.00
C ILE A 432 -5.53 0.53 9.12
N SER A 433 -6.64 0.84 9.80
CA SER A 433 -7.31 -0.06 10.73
C SER A 433 -8.61 -0.56 10.13
N LEU A 434 -8.77 -1.88 10.03
CA LEU A 434 -9.98 -2.53 9.51
C LEU A 434 -11.06 -2.56 10.60
N VAL A 435 -12.28 -2.16 10.26
CA VAL A 435 -13.44 -2.20 11.14
C VAL A 435 -14.49 -3.14 10.57
N SER A 436 -14.87 -4.15 11.35
CA SER A 436 -15.80 -5.21 10.91
C SER A 436 -16.90 -5.35 11.95
N TRP A 437 -18.16 -5.31 11.53
CA TRP A 437 -19.32 -5.67 12.35
C TRP A 437 -19.35 -7.18 12.58
N ASN A 438 -19.58 -7.56 13.83
CA ASN A 438 -19.75 -8.96 14.24
C ASN A 438 -21.11 -9.53 13.79
N ASP A 439 -22.13 -8.66 13.70
CA ASP A 439 -23.36 -8.90 12.95
C ASP A 439 -23.56 -7.76 11.93
N PRO A 440 -23.25 -7.97 10.64
CA PRO A 440 -23.46 -6.96 9.59
C PRO A 440 -24.91 -6.51 9.42
N THR A 441 -25.90 -7.25 9.92
CA THR A 441 -27.33 -6.86 9.86
C THR A 441 -27.66 -5.74 10.86
N GLN A 442 -26.86 -5.59 11.91
CA GLN A 442 -26.99 -4.52 12.92
C GLN A 442 -26.15 -3.28 12.60
N ALA A 443 -25.55 -3.22 11.40
CA ALA A 443 -24.65 -2.14 11.01
C ALA A 443 -25.39 -0.79 10.91
N THR A 444 -24.92 0.18 11.69
CA THR A 444 -25.38 1.57 11.66
C THR A 444 -24.31 2.49 11.08
N LEU A 445 -24.71 3.68 10.62
CA LEU A 445 -23.75 4.73 10.29
C LEU A 445 -22.92 5.05 11.54
N LEU A 446 -21.60 5.06 11.39
CA LEU A 446 -20.68 5.58 12.40
C LEU A 446 -19.97 6.77 11.77
N GLU A 447 -19.93 7.91 12.47
CA GLU A 447 -19.43 9.17 11.90
C GLU A 447 -18.22 9.73 12.64
N ASN A 448 -17.84 9.17 13.80
CA ASN A 448 -16.79 9.75 14.64
C ASN A 448 -16.10 8.70 15.52
N MET A 449 -15.01 9.11 16.20
CA MET A 449 -14.22 8.20 17.05
C MET A 449 -14.93 7.79 18.34
N LYS A 450 -15.92 8.53 18.83
CA LYS A 450 -16.76 8.09 19.95
C LYS A 450 -17.67 6.94 19.52
N ASP A 451 -18.19 6.94 18.30
CA ASP A 451 -19.02 5.84 17.78
C ASP A 451 -18.21 4.54 17.67
N ILE A 452 -17.01 4.60 17.06
CA ILE A 452 -16.05 3.49 16.99
C ILE A 452 -15.76 2.94 18.39
N ASN A 453 -15.36 3.80 19.34
CA ASN A 453 -15.03 3.36 20.69
C ASN A 453 -16.24 2.79 21.45
N THR A 454 -17.44 3.34 21.23
CA THR A 454 -18.69 2.82 21.82
C THR A 454 -19.01 1.42 21.30
N LYS A 455 -19.02 1.24 19.97
CA LYS A 455 -19.34 -0.03 19.31
C LYS A 455 -18.29 -1.11 19.62
N LYS A 456 -17.00 -0.75 19.64
CA LYS A 456 -15.91 -1.66 20.02
C LYS A 456 -16.04 -2.10 21.49
N SER A 457 -16.43 -1.20 22.38
CA SER A 457 -16.61 -1.51 23.82
C SER A 457 -17.86 -2.36 24.10
N ALA A 458 -18.89 -2.27 23.25
CA ALA A 458 -20.07 -3.12 23.31
C ALA A 458 -19.83 -4.55 22.79
N GLY A 459 -18.80 -4.75 21.95
CA GLY A 459 -18.59 -6.00 21.22
C GLY A 459 -19.35 -6.07 19.89
N ASP A 460 -19.89 -4.96 19.39
CA ASP A 460 -20.62 -4.89 18.12
C ASP A 460 -19.67 -4.97 16.90
N ILE A 461 -18.43 -4.49 17.05
CA ILE A 461 -17.40 -4.44 16.00
C ILE A 461 -16.04 -4.97 16.50
N THR A 462 -15.30 -5.64 15.62
CA THR A 462 -13.83 -5.81 15.72
C THR A 462 -13.11 -4.63 15.09
N VAL A 463 -11.89 -4.36 15.56
CA VAL A 463 -11.00 -3.33 15.00
C VAL A 463 -9.56 -3.84 15.05
N GLU A 464 -8.98 -4.11 13.88
CA GLU A 464 -7.65 -4.71 13.70
C GLU A 464 -6.77 -3.82 12.81
N SER A 465 -5.44 -3.93 12.90
CA SER A 465 -4.53 -3.18 12.01
C SER A 465 -4.31 -3.95 10.71
N ALA A 466 -4.56 -3.32 9.56
CA ALA A 466 -4.41 -3.97 8.26
C ALA A 466 -2.96 -4.38 7.98
N ARG A 467 -2.76 -5.58 7.43
CA ARG A 467 -1.45 -6.10 7.00
C ARG A 467 -1.55 -6.83 5.66
N VAL A 468 -0.42 -6.94 4.96
CA VAL A 468 -0.22 -7.84 3.81
C VAL A 468 1.12 -8.55 4.04
N LEU A 469 1.13 -9.88 4.16
CA LEU A 469 2.36 -10.66 4.41
C LEU A 469 3.17 -10.09 5.60
N ASP A 470 2.53 -10.02 6.77
CA ASP A 470 2.97 -9.36 8.02
C ASP A 470 3.31 -7.85 7.94
N THR A 471 3.47 -7.29 6.75
CA THR A 471 3.80 -5.89 6.51
C THR A 471 2.58 -5.01 6.80
N GLY A 472 2.72 -4.02 7.68
CA GLY A 472 1.64 -3.08 7.97
C GLY A 472 1.18 -2.34 6.71
N TYR A 473 -0.13 -2.29 6.48
CA TYR A 473 -0.70 -1.55 5.36
C TYR A 473 -0.84 -0.07 5.74
N LEU A 474 0.07 0.72 5.19
CA LEU A 474 0.25 2.14 5.47
C LEU A 474 0.16 2.91 4.15
N LEU A 475 -0.36 4.13 4.20
CA LEU A 475 -0.50 5.04 3.07
C LEU A 475 0.17 6.38 3.38
N ASP A 476 0.58 7.09 2.34
CA ASP A 476 0.62 8.56 2.40
C ASP A 476 -0.73 9.10 1.93
N CYS A 477 -1.47 9.71 2.86
CA CYS A 477 -2.90 9.98 2.79
C CYS A 477 -3.28 11.45 3.07
N PRO A 478 -2.50 12.45 2.63
CA PRO A 478 -2.56 13.79 3.19
C PRO A 478 -3.92 14.45 2.98
N PHE A 479 -4.37 15.20 3.99
CA PHE A 479 -5.67 15.84 3.98
C PHE A 479 -5.65 17.07 3.09
N VAL A 480 -6.77 17.30 2.39
CA VAL A 480 -6.93 18.40 1.44
C VAL A 480 -8.32 19.01 1.56
N ASP A 481 -8.47 20.27 1.17
CA ASP A 481 -9.78 20.82 0.80
C ASP A 481 -9.86 20.86 -0.74
N PRO A 482 -10.73 20.05 -1.37
CA PRO A 482 -10.86 20.02 -2.82
C PRO A 482 -11.64 21.22 -3.42
N PHE A 483 -12.15 22.14 -2.59
CA PHE A 483 -13.04 23.23 -2.99
C PHE A 483 -12.42 24.65 -2.88
N GLN A 484 -11.09 24.74 -2.80
CA GLN A 484 -10.31 26.00 -2.68
C GLN A 484 -10.28 26.87 -3.94
#